data_AF-A0ABD5DF45-F1
#
_entry.id   AF-A0ABD5DF45-F1
#
_cell.length_a   1.000
_cell.length_b   1.000
_cell.length_c   1.000
_cell.angle_alpha   90.00
_cell.angle_beta   90.00
_cell.angle_gamma   90.00
#
_symmetry.space_group_name_H-M   'P 1'
#
loop_
_entity.id
_entity.type
_entity.pdbx_description
1 polymer ?
#
loop_
_entity_poly.entity_id
_entity_poly.type
_entity_poly.pdbx_seq_one_letter_code
_entity_poly.pdbx_strand_id
1 'polypeptide(L)'
;LVEIESHFDNYRPLAETNPGGPQNGEFYGLGVHTLDQIISLFGRPDHVSYDLRSLRNKANPDDTFEAQLFYGDMKAIVKTSHLVQIDYPKFIVHGHKGSFVKYGID
;
A
#
# COMPACT_ATOMS: atom_id res chain seq x y z
N LEU A 1 -11.53 9.02 13.31
CA LEU A 1 -10.16 8.83 12.78
C LEU A 1 -10.07 9.71 11.54
N VAL A 2 -8.93 10.35 11.27
CA VAL A 2 -8.77 11.22 10.09
C VAL A 2 -8.07 10.45 8.98
N GLU A 3 -6.94 9.82 9.28
CA GLU A 3 -6.15 9.10 8.28
C GLU A 3 -5.42 7.91 8.91
N ILE A 4 -5.25 6.87 8.11
CA ILE A 4 -4.31 5.77 8.37
C ILE A 4 -3.49 5.51 7.11
N GLU A 5 -2.19 5.31 7.28
CA GLU A 5 -1.27 4.89 6.22
C GLU A 5 -0.63 3.56 6.61
N SER A 6 -0.63 2.60 5.69
CA SER A 6 0.02 1.29 5.81
C SER A 6 1.04 1.11 4.69
N HIS A 7 2.31 1.06 5.07
CA HIS A 7 3.43 0.87 4.16
C HIS A 7 3.91 -0.57 4.16
N PHE A 8 4.11 -1.18 3.00
CA PHE A 8 4.82 -2.46 2.87
C PHE A 8 5.81 -2.35 1.72
N ASP A 9 6.91 -1.67 1.99
CA ASP A 9 7.90 -1.29 1.00
C ASP A 9 9.13 -2.22 1.03
N ASN A 10 9.90 -2.20 -0.05
CA ASN A 10 11.19 -2.87 -0.17
C ASN A 10 12.19 -1.99 -0.94
N TYR A 11 13.47 -2.31 -0.83
CA TYR A 11 14.50 -1.82 -1.77
C TYR A 11 15.08 -2.98 -2.58
N ARG A 12 14.47 -3.26 -3.74
CA ARG A 12 14.91 -4.29 -4.70
C ARG A 12 14.93 -3.69 -6.11
N PRO A 13 15.92 -2.83 -6.43
CA PRO A 13 15.89 -2.01 -7.64
C PRO A 13 16.02 -2.78 -8.95
N LEU A 14 16.58 -3.99 -8.91
CA LEU A 14 16.72 -4.85 -10.08
C LEU A 14 15.53 -5.80 -10.21
N ALA A 15 14.99 -5.91 -11.42
CA ALA A 15 13.94 -6.87 -11.76
C ALA A 15 14.22 -7.49 -13.14
N GLU A 16 14.44 -8.80 -13.18
CA GLU A 16 14.50 -9.54 -14.43
C GLU A 16 13.15 -9.52 -15.15
N THR A 17 13.17 -9.69 -16.47
CA THR A 17 11.93 -9.74 -17.27
C THR A 17 11.14 -10.99 -16.93
N ASN A 18 9.95 -10.80 -16.38
CA ASN A 18 9.00 -11.83 -15.99
C ASN A 18 7.57 -11.34 -16.32
N PRO A 19 7.12 -11.50 -17.58
CA PRO A 19 5.80 -11.04 -18.01
C PRO A 19 4.69 -11.83 -17.31
N GLY A 20 3.54 -11.20 -17.08
CA GLY A 20 2.40 -11.81 -16.42
C GLY A 20 1.14 -10.96 -16.51
N GLY A 21 0.03 -11.47 -15.98
CA GLY A 21 -1.20 -10.70 -15.85
C GLY A 21 -1.20 -9.85 -14.57
N PRO A 22 -2.25 -9.02 -14.36
CA PRO A 22 -2.39 -8.21 -13.14
C PRO A 22 -2.30 -9.01 -11.84
N GLN A 23 -2.82 -10.25 -11.83
CA GLN A 23 -2.76 -11.17 -10.69
C GLN A 23 -1.33 -11.58 -10.27
N ASN A 24 -0.33 -11.31 -11.11
CA ASN A 24 1.07 -11.58 -10.85
C ASN A 24 1.83 -10.34 -10.33
N GLY A 25 1.16 -9.19 -10.18
CA GLY A 25 1.73 -7.96 -9.65
C GLY A 25 1.62 -7.83 -8.13
N GLU A 26 2.28 -6.80 -7.59
CA GLU A 26 2.36 -6.55 -6.15
C GLU A 26 1.03 -6.06 -5.55
N PHE A 27 0.17 -5.43 -6.34
CA PHE A 27 -1.18 -5.09 -5.87
C PHE A 27 -1.99 -6.35 -5.50
N TYR A 28 -1.86 -7.43 -6.27
CA TYR A 28 -2.48 -8.71 -5.92
C TYR A 28 -1.67 -9.47 -4.86
N GLY A 29 -0.33 -9.45 -4.94
CA GLY A 29 0.54 -10.20 -4.03
C GLY A 29 0.58 -9.64 -2.61
N LEU A 30 0.87 -8.35 -2.45
CA LEU A 30 0.98 -7.67 -1.16
C LEU A 30 -0.25 -6.84 -0.82
N GLY A 31 -0.90 -6.24 -1.81
CA GLY A 31 -2.11 -5.45 -1.59
C GLY A 31 -3.25 -6.27 -0.97
N VAL A 32 -3.37 -7.57 -1.29
CA VAL A 32 -4.39 -8.44 -0.65
C VAL A 32 -4.28 -8.46 0.87
N HIS A 33 -3.07 -8.50 1.42
CA HIS A 33 -2.86 -8.58 2.86
C HIS A 33 -3.09 -7.24 3.55
N THR A 34 -2.58 -6.17 2.97
CA THR A 34 -2.67 -4.83 3.58
C THR A 34 -4.05 -4.21 3.39
N LEU A 35 -4.77 -4.53 2.31
CA LEU A 35 -6.18 -4.18 2.15
C LEU A 35 -7.07 -4.96 3.12
N ASP A 36 -6.82 -6.26 3.31
CA ASP A 36 -7.54 -7.08 4.30
C ASP A 36 -7.44 -6.48 5.72
N GLN A 37 -6.26 -6.02 6.12
CA GLN A 37 -6.07 -5.31 7.39
C GLN A 37 -6.97 -4.08 7.51
N ILE A 38 -7.04 -3.23 6.48
CA ILE A 38 -7.90 -2.02 6.50
C ILE A 38 -9.39 -2.41 6.50
N ILE A 39 -9.78 -3.36 5.66
CA ILE A 39 -11.18 -3.80 5.53
C ILE A 39 -11.66 -4.48 6.81
N SER A 40 -10.82 -5.26 7.49
CA SER A 40 -11.18 -5.88 8.77
C SER A 40 -11.46 -4.87 9.88
N LEU A 41 -10.81 -3.71 9.84
CA LEU A 41 -10.98 -2.63 10.82
C LEU A 41 -12.17 -1.72 10.51
N PHE A 42 -12.36 -1.36 9.24
CA PHE A 42 -13.29 -0.29 8.84
C PHE A 42 -14.43 -0.76 7.93
N GLY A 43 -14.40 -2.02 7.47
CA GLY A 43 -15.39 -2.58 6.57
C GLY A 43 -15.22 -2.13 5.12
N ARG A 44 -16.33 -2.13 4.37
CA ARG A 44 -16.37 -1.73 2.95
C ARG A 44 -16.25 -0.21 2.83
N PRO A 45 -15.32 0.32 2.01
CA PRO A 45 -15.22 1.76 1.77
C PRO A 45 -16.34 2.26 0.84
N ASP A 46 -16.58 3.57 0.88
CA ASP A 46 -17.52 4.26 -0.02
C ASP A 46 -16.96 4.33 -1.45
N HIS A 47 -15.66 4.67 -1.56
CA HIS A 47 -14.94 4.82 -2.81
C HIS A 47 -13.48 4.37 -2.66
N VAL A 48 -12.85 4.05 -3.79
CA VAL A 48 -11.43 3.70 -3.83
C VAL A 48 -10.74 4.40 -5.00
N SER A 49 -9.56 4.98 -4.73
CA SER A 49 -8.64 5.50 -5.75
C SER A 49 -7.42 4.58 -5.87
N TYR A 50 -6.90 4.41 -7.08
CA TYR A 50 -5.85 3.46 -7.40
C TYR A 50 -4.73 4.12 -8.22
N ASP A 51 -3.48 3.92 -7.81
CA ASP A 51 -2.28 4.12 -8.61
C ASP A 51 -1.52 2.79 -8.68
N LEU A 52 -1.42 2.17 -9.86
CA LEU A 52 -0.68 0.92 -10.08
C LEU A 52 0.33 1.14 -11.20
N ARG A 53 1.59 0.86 -10.93
CA ARG A 53 2.69 1.15 -11.85
C ARG A 53 3.72 0.03 -11.82
N SER A 54 4.29 -0.23 -12.99
CA SER A 54 5.50 -1.03 -13.14
C SER A 54 6.69 -0.09 -13.31
N LEU A 55 7.57 -0.01 -12.31
CA LEU A 55 8.65 0.99 -12.25
C LEU A 55 10.03 0.39 -12.49
N ARG A 56 10.32 -0.82 -12.01
CA ARG A 56 11.65 -1.46 -12.19
C ARG A 56 11.84 -2.03 -13.59
N ASN A 57 10.79 -2.61 -14.17
CA ASN A 57 10.83 -3.19 -15.52
C ASN A 57 9.45 -3.13 -16.19
N LYS A 58 9.32 -2.28 -17.22
CA LYS A 58 8.04 -2.03 -17.94
C LYS A 58 7.43 -3.26 -18.61
N ALA A 59 8.17 -4.35 -18.79
CA ALA A 59 7.66 -5.60 -19.32
C ALA A 59 6.94 -6.48 -18.28
N ASN A 60 7.04 -6.14 -17.00
CA ASN A 60 6.48 -6.91 -15.89
C ASN A 60 5.15 -6.29 -15.40
N PRO A 61 4.33 -7.07 -14.66
CA PRO A 61 3.21 -6.54 -13.87
C PRO A 61 3.62 -5.42 -12.90
N ASP A 62 2.63 -4.79 -12.25
CA ASP A 62 2.91 -3.73 -11.29
C ASP A 62 3.83 -4.21 -10.15
N ASP A 63 4.77 -3.35 -9.77
CA ASP A 63 5.67 -3.54 -8.64
C ASP A 63 5.55 -2.43 -7.59
N THR A 64 4.64 -1.49 -7.87
CA THR A 64 4.39 -0.28 -7.11
C THR A 64 2.90 0.00 -7.15
N PHE A 65 2.28 0.19 -5.99
CA PHE A 65 0.89 0.62 -5.92
C PHE A 65 0.62 1.55 -4.74
N GLU A 66 -0.43 2.34 -4.88
CA GLU A 66 -1.12 3.02 -3.79
C GLU A 66 -2.64 2.85 -3.99
N ALA A 67 -3.33 2.39 -2.95
CA ALA A 67 -4.78 2.33 -2.89
C ALA A 67 -5.27 3.22 -1.75
N GLN A 68 -6.19 4.14 -2.06
CA GLN A 68 -6.81 5.02 -1.08
C GLN A 68 -8.27 4.64 -0.93
N LEU A 69 -8.66 4.19 0.26
CA LEU A 69 -10.00 3.78 0.64
C LEU A 69 -10.66 4.89 1.46
N PHE A 70 -11.82 5.34 1.02
CA PHE A 70 -12.54 6.47 1.64
C PHE A 70 -13.74 5.98 2.45
N TYR A 71 -13.86 6.45 3.69
CA TYR A 71 -14.90 6.11 4.67
C TYR A 71 -15.49 7.42 5.24
N GLY A 72 -16.40 8.06 4.51
CA GLY A 72 -16.79 9.45 4.76
C GLY A 72 -15.57 10.39 4.75
N ASP A 73 -15.33 11.06 5.87
CA ASP A 73 -14.19 11.99 6.04
C ASP A 73 -12.85 11.29 6.34
N MET A 74 -12.88 9.98 6.64
CA MET A 74 -11.67 9.21 6.94
C MET A 74 -11.08 8.60 5.67
N LYS A 75 -9.76 8.64 5.53
CA LYS A 75 -9.03 7.98 4.44
C LYS A 75 -8.05 6.93 4.98
N ALA A 76 -8.04 5.75 4.36
CA ALA A 76 -7.03 4.73 4.58
C ALA A 76 -6.17 4.58 3.33
N ILE A 77 -4.86 4.75 3.47
CA ILE A 77 -3.88 4.63 2.40
C ILE A 77 -3.10 3.33 2.61
N VAL A 78 -3.02 2.53 1.57
CA VAL A 78 -2.20 1.32 1.52
C VAL A 78 -1.26 1.42 0.35
N LYS A 79 0.05 1.25 0.59
CA LYS A 79 1.04 1.40 -0.47
C LYS A 79 2.25 0.49 -0.31
N THR A 80 2.80 0.15 -1.47
CA THR A 80 4.00 -0.65 -1.63
C THR A 80 4.81 -0.10 -2.80
N SER A 81 6.11 -0.02 -2.63
CA SER A 81 7.09 0.21 -3.67
C SER A 81 8.34 -0.64 -3.42
N HIS A 82 8.94 -1.13 -4.49
CA HIS A 82 10.22 -1.84 -4.46
C HIS A 82 11.45 -0.92 -4.59
N LEU A 83 11.23 0.41 -4.55
CA LEU A 83 12.24 1.44 -4.75
C LEU A 83 12.32 2.41 -3.57
N VAL A 84 12.09 1.92 -2.34
CA VAL A 84 12.16 2.71 -1.10
C VAL A 84 13.42 2.34 -0.34
N GLN A 85 14.45 3.19 -0.40
CA GLN A 85 15.74 2.93 0.24
C GLN A 85 15.75 3.25 1.74
N ILE A 86 14.94 4.24 2.15
CA ILE A 86 14.75 4.63 3.55
C ILE A 86 13.27 4.42 3.84
N ASP A 87 12.99 3.48 4.75
CA ASP A 87 11.63 3.06 5.03
C ASP A 87 10.79 4.18 5.68
N TYR A 88 9.51 4.20 5.32
CA TYR A 88 8.47 4.93 6.05
C TYR A 88 8.10 4.16 7.33
N PRO A 89 7.41 4.81 8.30
CA PRO A 89 6.74 4.07 9.36
C PRO A 89 5.79 3.01 8.76
N LYS A 90 5.77 1.81 9.36
CA LYS A 90 4.88 0.72 8.95
C LYS A 90 3.41 1.13 9.04
N PHE A 91 3.08 1.87 10.10
CA PHE A 91 1.76 2.48 10.30
C PHE A 91 1.89 3.91 10.77
N ILE A 92 1.07 4.78 10.16
CA ILE A 92 0.83 6.14 10.62
C ILE A 92 -0.68 6.26 10.81
N VAL A 93 -1.11 6.77 11.97
CA VAL A 93 -2.53 6.91 12.29
C VAL A 93 -2.75 8.29 12.90
N HIS A 94 -3.68 9.05 12.34
CA HIS A 94 -4.01 10.39 12.79
C HIS A 94 -5.49 10.51 13.17
N GLY A 95 -5.75 11.10 14.34
CA GLY A 95 -7.09 11.47 14.78
C GLY A 95 -7.11 12.88 15.36
N HIS A 96 -8.29 13.38 15.69
CA HIS A 96 -8.47 14.75 16.19
C HIS A 96 -7.73 15.08 17.50
N LYS A 97 -7.24 14.07 18.23
CA LYS A 97 -6.63 14.23 19.56
C LYS A 97 -5.21 13.67 19.66
N GLY A 98 -4.62 13.23 18.56
CA GLY A 98 -3.28 12.68 18.58
C GLY A 98 -2.94 11.79 17.40
N SER A 99 -1.73 11.23 17.47
CA SER A 99 -1.12 10.42 16.42
C SER A 99 -0.51 9.16 17.01
N PHE A 100 -0.54 8.08 16.24
CA PHE A 100 0.20 6.86 16.50
C PHE A 100 1.12 6.57 15.32
N VAL A 101 2.37 6.20 15.61
CA VAL A 101 3.38 5.86 14.62
C VAL A 101 4.04 4.57 15.06
N LYS A 102 4.03 3.56 14.19
CA LYS A 102 4.76 2.30 14.39
C LYS A 102 5.81 2.15 13.31
N TYR A 103 7.05 1.94 13.74
CA TYR A 103 8.14 1.48 12.87
C TYR A 103 8.26 -0.05 12.97
N GLY A 104 8.82 -0.66 11.93
CA GLY A 104 9.02 -2.11 11.88
C GLY A 104 7.73 -2.93 11.84
N ILE A 105 7.87 -4.23 11.61
CA ILE A 105 6.73 -5.18 11.59
C ILE A 105 6.43 -5.73 12.99
N ASP A 106 7.42 -5.71 13.90
CA ASP A 106 7.38 -6.23 15.28
C ASP A 106 7.18 -5.14 16.35
#